data_AF-W4F0N5-F1
#
_entry.id   AF-W4F0N5-F1
#
_cell.length_a   1.000
_cell.length_b   1.000
_cell.length_c   1.000
_cell.angle_alpha   90.00
_cell.angle_beta   90.00
_cell.angle_gamma   90.00
#
_symmetry.space_group_name_H-M   'P 1'
#
loop_
_entity.id
_entity.type
_entity.pdbx_description
1 polymer ?
#
loop_
_entity_poly.entity_id
_entity_poly.type
_entity_poly.pdbx_seq_one_letter_code
_entity_poly.pdbx_strand_id
1 'polypeptide(L)'
;MRNKLPWYLKKGSLYFFCVITPPIGYIILVSNLKKFEYEERINYLTISTIMMSIWVLKFLPDKLSFYVWSFILAILIGNSVLKIIKRKGK
;
A
#
# COMPACT_ATOMS: atom_id res chain seq x y z
N MET A 1 -8.09 -10.02 31.31
CA MET A 1 -8.00 -11.38 30.72
C MET A 1 -7.52 -11.25 29.29
N ARG A 2 -6.35 -11.80 28.96
CA ARG A 2 -5.77 -11.77 27.60
C ARG A 2 -6.52 -12.81 26.77
N ASN A 3 -7.76 -12.50 26.38
CA ASN A 3 -8.57 -13.36 25.53
C ASN A 3 -7.74 -13.67 24.30
N LYS A 4 -7.44 -14.96 24.07
CA LYS A 4 -6.67 -15.43 22.93
C LYS A 4 -7.33 -14.88 21.67
N LEU A 5 -6.74 -13.83 21.07
CA LEU A 5 -7.16 -13.38 19.75
C LEU A 5 -7.14 -14.62 18.84
N PRO A 6 -8.23 -14.89 18.11
CA PRO A 6 -8.29 -16.03 17.21
C PRO A 6 -7.14 -15.93 16.21
N TRP A 7 -6.67 -17.08 15.73
CA TRP A 7 -5.40 -17.18 14.99
C TRP A 7 -5.31 -16.20 13.80
N TYR A 8 -6.43 -15.93 13.13
CA TYR A 8 -6.53 -14.98 12.01
C TYR A 8 -6.39 -13.50 12.40
N LEU A 9 -6.59 -13.14 13.67
CA LEU A 9 -6.39 -11.78 14.21
C LEU A 9 -5.01 -11.58 14.83
N LYS A 10 -4.14 -12.59 14.84
CA LYS A 10 -2.76 -12.39 15.27
C LYS A 10 -2.06 -11.47 14.27
N LYS A 11 -1.23 -10.56 14.80
CA LYS A 11 -0.47 -9.57 14.03
C LYS A 11 0.20 -10.15 12.77
N GLY A 12 0.85 -11.30 12.88
CA GLY A 12 1.53 -11.96 11.76
C GLY A 12 0.57 -12.49 10.68
N SER A 13 -0.54 -13.12 11.08
CA SER A 13 -1.52 -13.67 10.13
C SER A 13 -2.28 -12.54 9.42
N LEU A 14 -2.66 -11.50 10.16
CA LEU A 14 -3.38 -10.36 9.60
C LEU A 14 -2.50 -9.55 8.64
N TYR A 15 -1.22 -9.39 8.96
CA TYR A 15 -0.24 -8.80 8.03
C TYR A 15 -0.09 -9.63 6.75
N PHE A 16 -0.04 -10.96 6.87
CA PHE A 16 0.01 -11.85 5.71
C PHE A 16 -1.22 -11.67 4.81
N PHE A 17 -2.42 -11.60 5.38
CA PHE A 17 -3.65 -11.31 4.61
C PHE A 17 -3.62 -9.93 3.96
N CYS A 18 -3.15 -8.89 4.65
CA CYS A 18 -3.02 -7.54 4.08
C CYS A 18 -2.03 -7.47 2.91
N VAL A 19 -0.97 -8.30 2.91
CA VAL A 19 0.05 -8.31 1.85
C VAL A 19 -0.34 -9.20 0.67
N ILE A 20 -0.80 -10.43 0.93
CA ILE A 20 -1.11 -11.41 -0.12
C ILE A 20 -2.44 -11.05 -0.81
N THR A 21 -3.45 -10.70 -0.03
CA THR A 21 -4.79 -10.40 -0.55
C THR A 21 -5.35 -9.18 0.17
N PRO A 22 -4.89 -7.98 -0.21
CA PRO A 22 -5.29 -6.73 0.44
C PRO A 22 -6.81 -6.59 0.65
N PRO A 23 -7.70 -6.98 -0.30
CA PRO A 23 -9.15 -6.93 -0.10
C PRO A 23 -9.63 -7.78 1.09
N ILE A 24 -9.08 -8.99 1.24
CA ILE A 24 -9.46 -9.92 2.32
C ILE A 24 -8.94 -9.39 3.65
N GLY A 25 -7.69 -8.91 3.69
CA GLY A 25 -7.11 -8.26 4.87
C GLY A 25 -7.95 -7.06 5.32
N TYR A 26 -8.41 -6.24 4.37
CA TYR A 26 -9.27 -5.09 4.64
C TYR A 26 -10.62 -5.51 5.24
N ILE A 27 -11.30 -6.51 4.68
CA ILE A 27 -12.58 -7.01 5.20
C ILE A 27 -12.43 -7.57 6.62
N ILE A 28 -11.38 -8.35 6.88
CA ILE A 28 -11.11 -8.94 8.20
C ILE A 28 -10.86 -7.84 9.23
N LEU A 29 -10.05 -6.84 8.87
CA LEU A 29 -9.74 -5.70 9.73
C LEU A 29 -10.99 -4.87 10.01
N VAL A 30 -11.77 -4.55 8.96
CA VAL A 30 -13.01 -3.76 9.07
C VAL A 30 -14.04 -4.46 9.97
N SER A 31 -14.19 -5.77 9.82
CA SER A 31 -15.13 -6.57 10.60
C SER A 31 -14.71 -6.75 12.07
N ASN A 32 -13.42 -6.62 12.39
CA ASN A 32 -12.87 -6.82 13.75
C ASN A 32 -12.28 -5.56 14.37
N LEU A 33 -12.60 -4.40 13.81
CA LEU A 33 -12.18 -3.06 14.24
C LEU A 33 -12.20 -2.84 15.76
N LYS A 34 -13.27 -3.29 16.42
CA LYS A 34 -13.54 -3.10 17.84
C LYS A 34 -12.57 -3.86 18.76
N LYS A 35 -11.78 -4.79 18.20
CA LYS A 35 -10.83 -5.65 18.95
C LYS A 35 -9.40 -5.11 18.92
N PHE A 36 -9.11 -4.09 18.11
CA PHE A 36 -7.77 -3.52 17.96
C PHE A 36 -7.69 -2.13 18.58
N GLU A 37 -6.51 -1.77 19.05
CA GLU A 37 -6.21 -0.40 19.45
C GLU A 37 -6.21 0.53 18.23
N TYR A 38 -6.51 1.80 18.46
CA TYR A 38 -6.66 2.79 17.39
C TYR A 38 -5.40 2.90 16.51
N GLU A 39 -4.22 2.91 17.13
CA GLU A 39 -2.95 2.99 16.39
C GLU A 39 -2.69 1.76 15.53
N GLU A 40 -2.92 0.55 16.07
CA GLU A 40 -2.77 -0.68 15.30
C GLU A 40 -3.74 -0.72 14.12
N ARG A 41 -4.98 -0.29 14.35
CA ARG A 41 -5.99 -0.22 13.31
C ARG A 41 -5.54 0.68 12.17
N ILE A 42 -5.09 1.91 12.47
CA ILE A 42 -4.60 2.85 11.45
C ILE A 42 -3.42 2.24 10.67
N ASN A 43 -2.49 1.61 11.38
CA ASN A 43 -1.31 1.02 10.75
C ASN A 43 -1.68 -0.11 9.78
N TYR A 44 -2.52 -1.07 10.21
CA TYR A 44 -3.00 -2.15 9.34
C TYR A 44 -3.81 -1.64 8.15
N LEU A 45 -4.65 -0.61 8.35
CA LEU A 45 -5.45 -0.01 7.29
C LEU A 45 -4.55 0.67 6.24
N THR A 46 -3.49 1.35 6.69
CA THR A 46 -2.51 2.02 5.84
C THR A 46 -1.73 1.00 5.01
N ILE A 47 -1.21 -0.05 5.65
CA ILE A 47 -0.48 -1.13 4.96
C ILE A 47 -1.39 -1.82 3.93
N SER A 48 -2.62 -2.16 4.31
CA SER A 48 -3.61 -2.77 3.42
C SER A 48 -3.90 -1.87 2.22
N THR A 49 -4.04 -0.56 2.42
CA THR A 49 -4.30 0.41 1.34
C THR A 49 -3.11 0.55 0.38
N ILE A 50 -1.89 0.62 0.91
CA ILE A 50 -0.66 0.68 0.10
C ILE A 50 -0.54 -0.61 -0.73
N MET A 51 -0.72 -1.78 -0.11
CA MET A 51 -0.65 -3.05 -0.83
C MET A 51 -1.78 -3.22 -1.83
N MET A 52 -2.99 -2.75 -1.51
CA MET A 52 -4.10 -2.73 -2.46
C MET A 52 -3.76 -1.87 -3.68
N SER A 53 -3.17 -0.70 -3.47
CA SER A 53 -2.76 0.20 -4.55
C SER A 53 -1.71 -0.45 -5.45
N ILE A 54 -0.71 -1.12 -4.85
CA ILE A 54 0.31 -1.88 -5.58
C ILE A 54 -0.32 -3.05 -6.34
N TRP A 55 -1.25 -3.76 -5.71
CA TRP A 55 -1.92 -4.92 -6.29
C TRP A 55 -2.81 -4.51 -7.47
N VAL A 56 -3.59 -3.44 -7.32
CA VAL A 56 -4.38 -2.82 -8.40
C VAL A 56 -3.48 -2.36 -9.54
N LEU A 57 -2.36 -1.71 -9.24
CA LEU A 57 -1.40 -1.29 -10.26
C LEU A 57 -0.83 -2.49 -11.04
N LYS A 58 -0.62 -3.63 -10.37
CA LYS A 58 -0.18 -4.88 -11.01
C LYS A 58 -1.31 -5.58 -11.78
N PHE A 59 -2.56 -5.41 -11.36
CA PHE A 59 -3.75 -5.98 -12.00
C PHE A 59 -4.32 -5.09 -13.12
N LEU A 60 -3.70 -3.93 -13.37
CA LEU A 60 -4.07 -3.05 -14.48
C LEU A 60 -3.74 -3.75 -15.81
N PRO A 61 -4.63 -3.72 -16.83
CA PRO A 61 -4.35 -4.26 -18.14
C PRO A 61 -3.06 -3.67 -18.71
N ASP A 62 -2.28 -4.47 -19.45
CA ASP A 62 -0.91 -4.13 -19.90
C ASP A 62 -0.76 -2.73 -20.46
N LYS A 63 -1.78 -2.25 -21.18
CA LYS A 63 -1.83 -0.91 -21.76
C LYS A 63 -1.76 0.18 -20.67
N LEU A 64 -2.56 0.07 -19.61
CA LEU A 64 -2.60 1.05 -18.52
C LEU A 64 -1.33 1.00 -17.66
N SER A 65 -0.78 -0.18 -17.43
CA SER A 65 0.52 -0.32 -16.75
C SER A 65 1.60 0.48 -17.50
N PHE A 66 1.65 0.34 -18.84
CA PHE A 66 2.60 1.08 -19.67
C PHE A 66 2.45 2.61 -19.53
N TYR A 67 1.22 3.13 -19.49
CA TYR A 67 0.96 4.56 -19.27
C TYR A 67 1.47 5.04 -17.91
N VAL A 68 1.22 4.27 -16.83
CA VAL A 68 1.68 4.66 -15.48
C VAL A 68 3.21 4.67 -15.40
N TRP A 69 3.86 3.64 -15.94
CA TRP A 69 5.32 3.59 -16.02
C TRP A 69 5.90 4.73 -16.85
N SER A 70 5.27 5.05 -18.00
CA SER A 70 5.68 6.16 -18.86
C SER A 70 5.55 7.51 -18.14
N PHE A 71 4.46 7.71 -17.38
CA PHE A 71 4.24 8.92 -16.60
C PHE A 71 5.29 9.10 -15.48
N ILE A 72 5.62 8.03 -14.76
CA ILE A 72 6.68 8.02 -13.74
C ILE A 72 8.03 8.38 -14.37
N LEU A 73 8.34 7.82 -15.54
CA LEU A 73 9.57 8.11 -16.27
C LEU A 73 9.64 9.59 -16.70
N ALA A 74 8.53 10.14 -17.19
CA ALA A 74 8.44 11.54 -17.59
C ALA A 74 8.70 12.50 -16.41
N ILE A 75 8.14 12.21 -15.23
CA ILE A 75 8.39 12.99 -14.01
C ILE A 75 9.86 12.92 -13.61
N LEU A 76 10.47 11.74 -13.63
CA LEU A 76 11.89 11.55 -13.30
C LEU A 76 12.82 12.33 -14.23
N ILE A 77 12.54 12.27 -15.54
CA ILE A 77 13.29 13.02 -16.56
C ILE A 77 13.12 14.52 -16.34
N GLY A 78 11.88 15.01 -16.18
CA GLY A 78 11.60 16.42 -15.94
C GLY A 78 12.33 16.95 -14.71
N ASN A 79 12.30 16.19 -13.61
CA ASN A 79 12.98 16.59 -12.37
C ASN A 79 14.51 16.57 -12.52
N SER A 80 15.07 15.64 -13.31
CA SER A 80 16.50 15.58 -13.61
C SER A 80 16.94 16.76 -14.49
N VAL A 81 16.14 17.13 -15.50
CA VAL A 81 16.39 18.29 -16.36
C VAL A 81 16.34 19.59 -15.55
N LEU A 82 15.33 19.77 -14.69
CA LEU A 82 15.24 20.92 -13.79
C LEU A 82 16.46 21.01 -12.86
N LYS A 83 16.93 19.89 -12.34
CA LYS A 83 18.12 19.83 -11.48
C LYS A 83 19.40 20.19 -12.24
N ILE A 84 19.53 19.81 -13.51
CA ILE A 84 20.66 20.18 -14.39
C ILE A 84 20.62 21.68 -14.70
N ILE A 85 19.46 22.22 -15.06
CA ILE A 85 19.28 23.66 -15.36
C ILE A 85 19.63 24.50 -14.12
N LYS A 86 19.13 24.10 -12.94
CA LYS A 86 19.43 24.79 -11.67
C LYS A 86 20.92 24.73 -11.29
N ARG A 87 21.66 23.70 -11.70
CA ARG A 87 23.12 23.60 -11.50
C ARG A 87 23.93 24.45 -12.48
N LYS A 88 23.42 24.70 -13.69
CA LYS A 88 24.11 25.53 -14.71
C LYS A 88 23.93 27.04 -14.49
N GLY A 89 22.90 27.47 -13.77
CA GLY A 89 22.61 28.88 -13.47
C GLY A 89 23.27 29.41 -12.19
N LYS A 90 24.19 28.67 -11.59
CA LYS A 90 24.98 29.06 -10.41
C LYS A 90 26.46 28.97 -10.77
#